data_AF-A0A4S8R5S9-F1
#
_entry.id   AF-A0A4S8R5S9-F1
#
_cell.length_a   1.000
_cell.length_b   1.000
_cell.length_c   1.000
_cell.angle_alpha   90.00
_cell.angle_beta   90.00
_cell.angle_gamma   90.00
#
_symmetry.space_group_name_H-M   'P 1'
#
loop_
_entity.id
_entity.type
_entity.pdbx_description
1 polymer ?
#
loop_
_entity_poly.entity_id
_entity_poly.type
_entity_poly.pdbx_seq_one_letter_code
_entity_poly.pdbx_strand_id
1 'polypeptide(L)'
;MASNSMKTTALRTLRTKLTSATKPTFSPILAKNRGITGTTRKSTSLDSTTSSQPRTPFLPRDFNGSFPVSFSKPTTTSSFNTLINSLTTSLTTTSSPHLPTLTHLLHSYDSSSLSDWQKYAHANPNKQYTRNLVAEVPGIFNLLMLVWTPGKESKVHDHAASHCLMKIMKGELKETRWVTPEGGARTAEEMDIEGVREYRRGKVAYMCDDLGLHSIANPSATEYAISLHLYTPPNAAMHGCHIFDPLTGVKTHVAPGAYDSVSGIVDPSA
;
A
#
# COMPACT_ATOMS: atom_id res chain seq x y z
N MET A 1 -4.98 -64.17 -27.24
CA MET A 1 -5.93 -63.24 -27.93
C MET A 1 -6.02 -61.98 -27.09
N ALA A 2 -5.65 -60.85 -27.68
CA ALA A 2 -5.62 -59.55 -27.04
C ALA A 2 -7.02 -58.92 -26.98
N SER A 3 -7.28 -58.13 -25.94
CA SER A 3 -8.23 -57.02 -26.05
C SER A 3 -7.77 -55.87 -25.15
N ASN A 4 -7.27 -54.83 -25.81
CA ASN A 4 -6.95 -53.53 -25.25
C ASN A 4 -8.24 -52.74 -25.00
N SER A 5 -8.30 -51.98 -23.91
CA SER A 5 -9.12 -50.76 -23.90
C SER A 5 -8.38 -49.65 -23.15
N MET A 6 -7.83 -48.75 -23.96
CA MET A 6 -7.22 -47.49 -23.55
C MET A 6 -8.32 -46.54 -23.06
N LYS A 7 -8.13 -45.91 -21.89
CA LYS A 7 -8.92 -44.74 -21.48
C LYS A 7 -8.19 -43.48 -21.91
N THR A 8 -8.83 -42.78 -22.85
CA THR A 8 -8.34 -41.60 -23.56
C THR A 8 -8.32 -40.36 -22.66
N THR A 9 -7.19 -39.66 -22.66
CA THR A 9 -6.96 -38.32 -22.12
C THR A 9 -7.72 -37.28 -22.95
N ALA A 10 -8.61 -36.49 -22.34
CA ALA A 10 -9.25 -35.35 -22.99
C ALA A 10 -8.42 -34.08 -22.78
N LEU A 11 -7.64 -33.70 -23.80
CA LEU A 11 -7.07 -32.36 -23.95
C LEU A 11 -8.18 -31.39 -24.37
N ARG A 12 -8.48 -30.40 -23.53
CA ARG A 12 -9.46 -29.35 -23.84
C ARG A 12 -8.76 -28.17 -24.50
N THR A 13 -9.08 -27.95 -25.78
CA THR A 13 -8.52 -26.91 -26.65
C THR A 13 -8.92 -25.50 -26.17
N LEU A 14 -7.94 -24.63 -25.99
CA LEU A 14 -8.12 -23.18 -25.82
C LEU A 14 -8.71 -22.57 -27.09
N ARG A 15 -9.88 -21.93 -26.98
CA ARG A 15 -10.43 -21.04 -28.02
C ARG A 15 -10.09 -19.60 -27.68
N THR A 16 -9.17 -19.01 -28.41
CA THR A 16 -8.95 -17.57 -28.46
C THR A 16 -10.09 -16.90 -29.23
N LYS A 17 -10.88 -16.06 -28.54
CA LYS A 17 -11.78 -15.09 -29.19
C LYS A 17 -11.11 -13.73 -29.14
N LEU A 18 -10.72 -13.23 -30.32
CA LEU A 18 -10.39 -11.83 -30.55
C LEU A 18 -11.69 -11.01 -30.49
N THR A 19 -11.76 -10.02 -29.61
CA THR A 19 -12.80 -8.97 -29.66
C THR A 19 -12.14 -7.60 -29.62
N SER A 20 -12.50 -6.77 -30.60
CA SER A 20 -11.96 -5.43 -30.85
C SER A 20 -12.32 -4.44 -29.74
N ALA A 21 -11.32 -3.70 -29.26
CA ALA A 21 -11.46 -2.63 -28.29
C ALA A 21 -12.22 -1.42 -28.87
N THR A 22 -13.22 -0.93 -28.14
CA THR A 22 -13.82 0.41 -28.32
C THR A 22 -13.48 1.25 -27.09
N LYS A 23 -12.83 2.39 -27.30
CA LYS A 23 -12.45 3.34 -26.23
C LYS A 23 -13.68 4.09 -25.72
N PRO A 24 -13.92 4.19 -24.40
CA PRO A 24 -14.87 5.15 -23.86
C PRO A 24 -14.18 6.49 -23.59
N THR A 25 -14.77 7.56 -24.10
CA THR A 25 -14.44 8.96 -23.82
C THR A 25 -15.01 9.39 -22.47
N PHE A 26 -14.15 9.88 -21.57
CA PHE A 26 -14.56 10.50 -20.30
C PHE A 26 -15.10 11.91 -20.55
N SER A 27 -16.28 12.22 -20.02
CA SER A 27 -16.78 13.59 -19.86
C SER A 27 -16.76 13.96 -18.37
N PRO A 28 -16.32 15.17 -17.99
CA PRO A 28 -16.26 15.57 -16.60
C PRO A 28 -17.67 15.96 -16.09
N ILE A 29 -18.08 15.37 -14.98
CA ILE A 29 -19.30 15.78 -14.25
C ILE A 29 -18.94 16.94 -13.32
N LEU A 30 -19.58 18.08 -13.57
CA LEU A 30 -19.52 19.31 -12.80
C LEU A 30 -20.18 19.13 -11.43
N ALA A 31 -19.38 19.02 -10.36
CA ALA A 31 -19.89 19.00 -8.99
C ALA A 31 -20.15 20.43 -8.49
N LYS A 32 -21.40 20.71 -8.14
CA LYS A 32 -21.89 21.97 -7.55
C LYS A 32 -21.40 22.09 -6.10
N ASN A 33 -20.68 23.17 -5.80
CA ASN A 33 -20.40 23.62 -4.43
C ASN A 33 -21.70 23.97 -3.69
N ARG A 34 -21.95 23.29 -2.58
CA ARG A 34 -22.80 23.79 -1.49
C ARG A 34 -21.97 23.81 -0.22
N GLY A 35 -21.71 25.02 0.27
CA GLY A 35 -21.01 25.26 1.52
C GLY A 35 -21.83 24.81 2.72
N ILE A 36 -21.13 24.39 3.76
CA ILE A 36 -21.69 24.23 5.10
C ILE A 36 -20.73 24.89 6.08
N THR A 37 -21.23 25.94 6.70
CA THR A 37 -20.77 26.60 7.92
C THR A 37 -21.17 25.79 9.15
N GLY A 38 -20.32 25.76 10.18
CA GLY A 38 -20.64 25.20 11.51
C GLY A 38 -19.38 24.91 12.30
N THR A 39 -18.84 25.89 13.02
CA THR A 39 -19.03 26.19 14.46
C THR A 39 -17.95 25.60 15.36
N THR A 40 -17.08 26.51 15.78
CA THR A 40 -16.12 26.46 16.86
C THR A 40 -16.77 26.06 18.19
N ARG A 41 -16.15 25.14 18.94
CA ARG A 41 -16.29 25.07 20.40
C ARG A 41 -14.91 25.03 21.07
N LYS A 42 -14.69 26.03 21.92
CA LYS A 42 -13.67 26.10 22.98
C LYS A 42 -14.10 25.26 24.19
N SER A 43 -13.15 25.07 25.11
CA SER A 43 -13.25 24.61 26.52
C SER A 43 -12.70 23.18 26.66
N THR A 44 -11.81 22.84 27.59
CA THR A 44 -11.17 23.52 28.73
C THR A 44 -10.02 22.64 29.21
N SER A 45 -8.98 23.26 29.74
CA SER A 45 -7.87 22.65 30.49
C SER A 45 -8.36 21.92 31.75
N LEU A 46 -7.73 20.78 32.07
CA LEU A 46 -7.55 20.29 33.43
C LEU A 46 -6.30 19.39 33.46
N ASP A 47 -5.32 19.83 34.26
CA ASP A 47 -4.14 19.06 34.62
C ASP A 47 -4.51 17.79 35.39
N SER A 48 -3.85 16.68 35.09
CA SER A 48 -3.51 15.71 36.13
C SER A 48 -2.23 14.97 35.77
N THR A 49 -1.31 15.02 36.73
CA THR A 49 0.02 14.43 36.72
C THR A 49 -0.11 12.92 36.94
N THR A 50 0.44 12.10 36.05
CA THR A 50 0.88 10.75 36.42
C THR A 50 1.97 10.27 35.46
N SER A 51 3.16 10.10 36.03
CA SER A 51 4.34 9.52 35.41
C SER A 51 4.06 8.06 35.02
N SER A 52 4.10 7.76 33.71
CA SER A 52 4.39 6.41 33.23
C SER A 52 5.20 6.52 31.95
N GLN A 53 6.36 5.86 31.93
CA GLN A 53 7.34 6.00 30.85
C GLN A 53 6.88 5.31 29.56
N PRO A 54 7.13 5.89 28.38
CA PRO A 54 6.84 5.25 27.11
C PRO A 54 7.81 4.09 26.84
N ARG A 55 7.26 2.96 26.41
CA ARG A 55 8.00 1.78 25.95
C ARG A 55 8.78 2.12 24.68
N THR A 56 10.06 1.77 24.68
CA THR A 56 11.03 2.01 23.61
C THR A 56 10.73 1.19 22.34
N PRO A 57 11.14 1.65 21.15
CA PRO A 57 11.16 0.82 19.95
C PRO A 57 12.17 -0.32 20.14
N PHE A 58 11.72 -1.56 19.95
CA PHE A 58 12.58 -2.74 20.00
C PHE A 58 13.52 -2.77 18.79
N LEU A 59 14.79 -2.49 19.01
CA LEU A 59 15.89 -2.89 18.11
C LEU A 59 16.42 -4.27 18.56
N PRO A 60 16.86 -5.15 17.63
CA PRO A 60 17.54 -6.39 17.95
C PRO A 60 18.84 -6.16 18.74
N ARG A 61 19.20 -7.14 19.57
CA ARG A 61 20.21 -7.05 20.65
C ARG A 61 21.68 -6.99 20.23
N ASP A 62 22.00 -6.76 18.95
CA ASP A 62 23.38 -6.83 18.44
C ASP A 62 23.99 -5.46 18.08
N PHE A 63 23.42 -4.36 18.58
CA PHE A 63 23.97 -3.02 18.35
C PHE A 63 25.01 -2.63 19.40
N ASN A 64 26.29 -2.90 19.13
CA ASN A 64 27.41 -2.34 19.90
C ASN A 64 28.12 -1.24 19.08
N GLY A 65 27.67 0.01 19.25
CA GLY A 65 28.32 1.18 18.69
C GLY A 65 28.18 2.35 19.65
N SER A 66 29.28 2.74 20.31
CA SER A 66 29.30 3.98 21.09
C SER A 66 29.23 5.16 20.12
N PHE A 67 28.24 6.05 20.30
CA PHE A 67 28.13 7.26 19.50
C PHE A 67 28.80 8.44 20.23
N PRO A 68 29.62 9.26 19.53
CA PRO A 68 30.01 10.54 20.06
C PRO A 68 28.79 11.46 20.07
N VAL A 69 28.52 12.08 21.23
CA VAL A 69 27.53 13.15 21.37
C VAL A 69 28.09 14.40 20.69
N SER A 70 27.74 14.60 19.42
CA SER A 70 27.94 15.87 18.73
C SER A 70 26.57 16.46 18.43
N PHE A 71 26.20 17.51 19.18
CA PHE A 71 25.07 18.36 18.84
C PHE A 71 25.45 19.24 17.64
N SER A 72 25.30 18.71 16.44
CA SER A 72 25.24 19.53 15.23
C SER A 72 23.77 19.81 14.88
N LYS A 73 23.41 21.09 14.86
CA LYS A 73 22.12 21.58 14.31
C LYS A 73 21.96 21.06 12.87
N PRO A 74 20.94 20.26 12.50
CA PRO A 74 20.82 19.80 11.13
C PRO A 74 19.89 20.75 10.35
N THR A 75 20.50 21.61 9.54
CA THR A 75 19.86 22.33 8.42
C THR A 75 20.07 21.58 7.08
N THR A 76 20.28 20.27 7.13
CA THR A 76 20.36 19.42 5.93
C THR A 76 19.09 18.59 5.78
N THR A 77 18.29 18.90 4.76
CA THR A 77 17.11 18.11 4.39
C THR A 77 17.53 16.68 4.04
N SER A 78 16.95 15.66 4.71
CA SER A 78 17.27 14.27 4.43
C SER A 78 16.89 13.87 3.00
N SER A 79 17.58 12.86 2.45
CA SER A 79 17.29 12.30 1.12
C SER A 79 15.81 11.89 0.95
N PHE A 80 15.21 11.37 2.03
CA PHE A 80 13.80 10.96 2.05
C PHE A 80 12.85 12.16 2.05
N ASN A 81 13.17 13.24 2.75
CA ASN A 81 12.39 14.48 2.67
C ASN A 81 12.45 15.07 1.25
N THR A 82 13.60 14.99 0.59
CA THR A 82 13.73 15.38 -0.83
C THR A 82 12.81 14.56 -1.73
N LEU A 83 12.75 13.23 -1.55
CA LEU A 83 11.81 12.37 -2.26
C LEU A 83 10.36 12.82 -2.04
N ILE A 84 9.95 13.03 -0.78
CA ILE A 84 8.58 13.47 -0.43
C ILE A 84 8.26 14.79 -1.13
N ASN A 85 9.18 15.76 -1.10
CA ASN A 85 9.01 17.06 -1.74
C ASN A 85 8.91 16.95 -3.27
N SER A 86 9.70 16.08 -3.89
CA SER A 86 9.66 15.84 -5.34
C SER A 86 8.36 15.17 -5.78
N LEU A 87 7.89 14.16 -5.05
CA LEU A 87 6.60 13.52 -5.29
C LEU A 87 5.45 14.53 -5.15
N THR A 88 5.47 15.31 -4.06
CA THR A 88 4.49 16.36 -3.80
C THR A 88 4.45 17.35 -4.95
N THR A 89 5.60 17.92 -5.32
CA THR A 89 5.72 18.87 -6.42
C THR A 89 5.19 18.28 -7.73
N SER A 90 5.57 17.05 -8.07
CA SER A 90 5.13 16.40 -9.31
C SER A 90 3.60 16.21 -9.36
N LEU A 91 2.97 15.90 -8.22
CA LEU A 91 1.54 15.63 -8.13
C LEU A 91 0.68 16.90 -7.99
N THR A 92 1.22 18.00 -7.47
CA THR A 92 0.47 19.24 -7.25
C THR A 92 0.65 20.27 -8.37
N THR A 93 1.66 20.14 -9.22
CA THR A 93 1.94 21.08 -10.31
C THR A 93 1.47 20.61 -11.68
N THR A 94 0.91 19.40 -11.76
CA THR A 94 0.37 18.80 -12.98
C THR A 94 -1.11 18.50 -12.80
N SER A 95 -1.88 18.51 -13.89
CA SER A 95 -3.32 18.22 -13.85
C SER A 95 -3.64 16.73 -13.74
N SER A 96 -2.67 15.85 -14.01
CA SER A 96 -2.81 14.40 -13.92
C SER A 96 -1.49 13.75 -13.52
N PRO A 97 -1.51 12.63 -12.74
CA PRO A 97 -0.29 11.95 -12.32
C PRO A 97 0.54 11.42 -13.50
N HIS A 98 1.79 11.87 -13.64
CA HIS A 98 2.72 11.33 -14.64
C HIS A 98 3.48 10.11 -14.09
N LEU A 99 2.91 8.91 -14.26
CA LEU A 99 3.42 7.65 -13.70
C LEU A 99 4.92 7.38 -13.97
N PRO A 100 5.48 7.63 -15.17
CA PRO A 100 6.92 7.44 -15.38
C PRO A 100 7.79 8.29 -14.47
N THR A 101 7.40 9.54 -14.20
CA THR A 101 8.13 10.44 -13.30
C THR A 101 8.06 9.94 -11.86
N LEU A 102 6.87 9.59 -11.38
CA LEU A 102 6.67 9.09 -10.02
C LEU A 102 7.43 7.79 -9.78
N THR A 103 7.38 6.88 -10.76
CA THR A 103 8.13 5.62 -10.74
C THR A 103 9.63 5.88 -10.69
N HIS A 104 10.14 6.82 -11.50
CA HIS A 104 11.54 7.20 -11.49
C HIS A 104 11.98 7.79 -10.15
N LEU A 105 11.20 8.72 -9.58
CA LEU A 105 11.48 9.31 -8.27
C LEU A 105 11.59 8.24 -7.16
N LEU A 106 10.62 7.32 -7.10
CA LEU A 106 10.66 6.21 -6.15
C LEU A 106 11.85 5.28 -6.43
N HIS A 107 12.10 4.92 -7.68
CA HIS A 107 13.19 4.01 -8.05
C HIS A 107 14.56 4.58 -7.68
N SER A 108 14.81 5.85 -8.01
CA SER A 108 16.08 6.54 -7.80
C SER A 108 16.39 6.82 -6.32
N TYR A 109 15.40 6.77 -5.44
CA TYR A 109 15.64 6.86 -4.00
C TYR A 109 16.36 5.61 -3.46
N ASP A 110 17.55 5.80 -2.90
CA ASP A 110 18.26 4.74 -2.19
C ASP A 110 17.66 4.53 -0.79
N SER A 111 17.22 3.30 -0.54
CA SER A 111 16.57 2.88 0.71
C SER A 111 17.54 2.21 1.69
N SER A 112 18.85 2.18 1.38
CA SER A 112 19.88 1.58 2.23
C SER A 112 20.02 2.28 3.59
N SER A 113 19.87 3.60 3.61
CA SER A 113 19.95 4.45 4.80
C SER A 113 18.66 4.35 5.64
N LEU A 114 18.68 3.54 6.69
CA LEU A 114 17.53 3.37 7.61
C LEU A 114 17.19 4.66 8.36
N SER A 115 18.18 5.49 8.69
CA SER A 115 17.99 6.71 9.49
C SER A 115 17.02 7.70 8.87
N ASP A 116 16.87 7.67 7.53
CA ASP A 116 16.03 8.63 6.82
C ASP A 116 14.53 8.35 6.96
N TRP A 117 14.14 7.09 7.15
CA TRP A 117 12.73 6.67 7.12
C TRP A 117 12.29 5.76 8.27
N GLN A 118 13.20 5.25 9.11
CA GLN A 118 12.87 4.32 10.20
C GLN A 118 11.81 4.85 11.17
N LYS A 119 11.74 6.17 11.38
CA LYS A 119 10.76 6.81 12.28
C LYS A 119 9.30 6.59 11.83
N TYR A 120 9.08 6.22 10.57
CA TYR A 120 7.76 5.91 10.02
C TYR A 120 7.44 4.41 10.04
N ALA A 121 8.41 3.54 10.33
CA ALA A 121 8.27 2.09 10.19
C ALA A 121 7.83 1.42 11.51
N HIS A 122 6.67 1.80 12.03
CA HIS A 122 6.13 1.19 13.26
C HIS A 122 5.51 -0.17 12.96
N ALA A 123 5.99 -1.22 13.63
CA ALA A 123 5.51 -2.58 13.47
C ALA A 123 4.50 -2.96 14.56
N ASN A 124 3.58 -3.87 14.23
CA ASN A 124 2.71 -4.53 15.21
C ASN A 124 2.62 -6.04 14.90
N PRO A 125 3.23 -6.92 15.72
CA PRO A 125 3.26 -8.37 15.45
C PRO A 125 1.89 -9.04 15.42
N ASN A 126 0.86 -8.41 15.99
CA ASN A 126 -0.50 -8.95 16.03
C ASN A 126 -1.31 -8.64 14.76
N LYS A 127 -0.78 -7.80 13.85
CA LYS A 127 -1.43 -7.44 12.58
C LYS A 127 -0.77 -8.16 11.41
N GLN A 128 -1.51 -8.26 10.29
CA GLN A 128 -0.92 -8.71 9.01
C GLN A 128 0.19 -7.75 8.58
N TYR A 129 -0.10 -6.46 8.67
CA TYR A 129 0.83 -5.36 8.47
C TYR A 129 0.27 -4.10 9.15
N THR A 130 1.12 -3.12 9.39
CA THR A 130 0.73 -1.77 9.82
C THR A 130 0.70 -0.80 8.65
N ARG A 131 -0.10 0.25 8.75
CA ARG A 131 -0.23 1.34 7.78
C ARG A 131 0.19 2.65 8.44
N ASN A 132 1.38 3.14 8.13
CA ASN A 132 1.94 4.33 8.76
C ASN A 132 1.92 5.49 7.76
N LEU A 133 1.14 6.54 8.03
CA LEU A 133 1.06 7.70 7.16
C LEU A 133 2.36 8.51 7.24
N VAL A 134 3.03 8.68 6.09
CA VAL A 134 4.29 9.44 5.95
C VAL A 134 4.00 10.88 5.57
N ALA A 135 3.18 11.06 4.53
CA ALA A 135 2.80 12.36 3.98
C ALA A 135 1.49 12.22 3.21
N GLU A 136 0.73 13.30 3.11
CA GLU A 136 -0.45 13.39 2.25
C GLU A 136 -0.68 14.81 1.77
N VAL A 137 -1.35 14.93 0.63
CA VAL A 137 -2.00 16.15 0.21
C VAL A 137 -3.48 15.82 -0.02
N PRO A 138 -4.41 16.44 0.73
CA PRO A 138 -5.82 16.09 0.67
C PRO A 138 -6.38 16.05 -0.75
N GLY A 139 -7.03 14.94 -1.11
CA GLY A 139 -7.60 14.70 -2.43
C GLY A 139 -6.60 14.41 -3.56
N ILE A 140 -5.28 14.58 -3.32
CA ILE A 140 -4.25 14.39 -4.36
C ILE A 140 -3.50 13.08 -4.16
N PHE A 141 -2.94 12.84 -2.98
CA PHE A 141 -2.26 11.57 -2.69
C PHE A 141 -2.11 11.32 -1.19
N ASN A 142 -1.85 10.06 -0.84
CA ASN A 142 -1.23 9.69 0.43
C ASN A 142 -0.01 8.77 0.18
N LEU A 143 0.98 8.90 1.05
CA LEU A 143 2.22 8.14 1.05
C LEU A 143 2.29 7.37 2.37
N LEU A 144 2.28 6.04 2.28
CA LEU A 144 2.24 5.15 3.44
C LEU A 144 3.49 4.29 3.52
N MET A 145 4.03 4.12 4.72
CA MET A 145 5.02 3.09 5.05
C MET A 145 4.28 1.88 5.62
N LEU A 146 4.26 0.77 4.89
CA LEU A 146 3.68 -0.48 5.36
C LEU A 146 4.79 -1.37 5.94
N VAL A 147 4.55 -1.91 7.13
CA VAL A 147 5.45 -2.86 7.78
C VAL A 147 4.76 -4.21 7.87
N TRP A 148 5.30 -5.20 7.15
CA TRP A 148 4.70 -6.50 6.95
C TRP A 148 5.24 -7.52 7.95
N THR A 149 4.34 -8.08 8.75
CA THR A 149 4.68 -9.10 9.74
C THR A 149 5.19 -10.37 9.05
N PRO A 150 6.20 -11.06 9.59
CA PRO A 150 6.70 -12.31 9.02
C PRO A 150 5.59 -13.34 8.75
N GLY A 151 5.59 -13.93 7.56
CA GLY A 151 4.65 -14.95 7.12
C GLY A 151 3.20 -14.48 6.95
N LYS A 152 2.95 -13.17 6.97
CA LYS A 152 1.60 -12.59 6.84
C LYS A 152 1.33 -12.07 5.42
N GLU A 153 0.05 -11.95 5.10
CA GLU A 153 -0.44 -11.56 3.78
C GLU A 153 -1.65 -10.62 3.93
N SER A 154 -1.79 -9.68 2.98
CA SER A 154 -3.02 -8.91 2.85
C SER A 154 -4.18 -9.79 2.39
N LYS A 155 -5.41 -9.28 2.49
CA LYS A 155 -6.51 -9.83 1.69
C LYS A 155 -6.28 -9.52 0.20
N VAL A 156 -6.97 -10.23 -0.68
CA VAL A 156 -7.09 -9.84 -2.09
C VAL A 156 -7.91 -8.55 -2.13
N HIS A 157 -7.43 -7.50 -2.77
CA HIS A 157 -8.06 -6.18 -2.73
C HIS A 157 -7.90 -5.38 -4.02
N ASP A 158 -8.80 -4.41 -4.19
CA ASP A 158 -8.74 -3.37 -5.22
C ASP A 158 -8.05 -2.09 -4.71
N HIS A 159 -7.92 -1.10 -5.59
CA HIS A 159 -7.27 0.19 -5.37
C HIS A 159 -8.25 1.38 -5.41
N ALA A 160 -9.55 1.12 -5.42
CA ALA A 160 -10.61 2.13 -5.46
C ALA A 160 -10.40 3.19 -6.56
N ALA A 161 -10.10 2.77 -7.78
CA ALA A 161 -9.78 3.62 -8.94
C ALA A 161 -8.60 4.58 -8.70
N SER A 162 -7.60 4.14 -7.94
CA SER A 162 -6.35 4.88 -7.70
C SER A 162 -5.18 4.24 -8.41
N HIS A 163 -4.16 5.04 -8.75
CA HIS A 163 -2.84 4.53 -9.05
C HIS A 163 -2.13 4.13 -7.75
N CYS A 164 -1.46 2.97 -7.74
CA CYS A 164 -0.60 2.54 -6.65
C CYS A 164 0.82 2.27 -7.15
N LEU A 165 1.80 2.95 -6.55
CA LEU A 165 3.21 2.62 -6.70
C LEU A 165 3.73 2.07 -5.37
N MET A 166 4.36 0.90 -5.40
CA MET A 166 4.90 0.21 -4.23
C MET A 166 6.41 0.04 -4.38
N LYS A 167 7.20 0.74 -3.55
CA LYS A 167 8.66 0.54 -3.46
C LYS A 167 9.00 -0.38 -2.28
N ILE A 168 9.83 -1.40 -2.50
CA ILE A 168 10.36 -2.23 -1.41
C ILE A 168 11.51 -1.50 -0.72
N MET A 169 11.37 -1.21 0.57
CA MET A 169 12.32 -0.47 1.40
C MET A 169 13.24 -1.42 2.19
N LYS A 170 12.70 -2.52 2.70
CA LYS A 170 13.45 -3.59 3.39
C LYS A 170 12.82 -4.95 3.09
N GLY A 171 13.65 -5.97 3.00
CA GLY A 171 13.21 -7.35 2.82
C GLY A 171 12.75 -7.65 1.39
N GLU A 172 11.80 -8.58 1.32
CA GLU A 172 11.18 -9.08 0.09
C GLU A 172 9.67 -9.17 0.30
N LEU A 173 8.90 -8.90 -0.76
CA LEU A 173 7.45 -9.12 -0.79
C LEU A 173 7.07 -9.93 -2.01
N LYS A 174 6.08 -10.80 -1.85
CA LYS A 174 5.47 -11.57 -2.94
C LYS A 174 4.11 -10.97 -3.28
N GLU A 175 3.92 -10.60 -4.54
CA GLU A 175 2.63 -10.18 -5.11
C GLU A 175 2.00 -11.35 -5.85
N THR A 176 0.75 -11.66 -5.53
CA THR A 176 -0.12 -12.52 -6.34
C THR A 176 -1.17 -11.63 -7.00
N ARG A 177 -1.24 -11.63 -8.33
CA ARG A 177 -2.29 -10.94 -9.08
C ARG A 177 -3.42 -11.89 -9.43
N TRP A 178 -4.63 -11.37 -9.33
CA TRP A 178 -5.86 -12.11 -9.54
C TRP A 178 -6.69 -11.45 -10.63
N VAL A 179 -7.34 -12.27 -11.43
CA VAL A 179 -8.31 -11.80 -12.40
C VAL A 179 -9.55 -11.30 -11.64
N THR A 180 -10.01 -10.09 -11.96
CA THR A 180 -11.23 -9.54 -11.36
C THR A 180 -12.44 -10.37 -11.80
N PRO A 181 -13.27 -10.89 -10.88
CA PRO A 181 -14.44 -11.68 -11.23
C PRO A 181 -15.42 -10.90 -12.13
N GLU A 182 -15.85 -11.50 -13.24
CA GLU A 182 -16.86 -10.92 -14.12
C GLU A 182 -18.25 -10.92 -13.44
N GLY A 183 -19.09 -9.92 -13.73
CA GLY A 183 -20.53 -10.00 -13.45
C GLY A 183 -21.02 -9.56 -12.07
N GLY A 184 -20.17 -8.97 -11.22
CA GLY A 184 -20.63 -8.27 -10.01
C GLY A 184 -21.34 -9.17 -8.99
N ALA A 185 -20.55 -9.74 -8.07
CA ALA A 185 -20.98 -10.30 -6.79
C ALA A 185 -21.80 -11.61 -6.78
N ARG A 186 -21.89 -12.39 -7.87
CA ARG A 186 -22.78 -13.58 -7.89
C ARG A 186 -22.25 -14.88 -8.47
N THR A 187 -21.03 -14.95 -8.99
CA THR A 187 -20.42 -16.25 -9.33
C THR A 187 -19.62 -16.71 -8.11
N ALA A 188 -20.15 -17.68 -7.37
CA ALA A 188 -19.42 -18.36 -6.30
C ALA A 188 -18.38 -19.30 -6.93
N GLU A 189 -17.38 -18.72 -7.58
CA GLU A 189 -16.32 -19.42 -8.28
C GLU A 189 -14.97 -18.97 -7.72
N GLU A 190 -14.04 -19.91 -7.66
CA GLU A 190 -12.67 -19.64 -7.26
C GLU A 190 -12.03 -18.65 -8.22
N MET A 191 -11.28 -17.69 -7.69
CA MET A 191 -10.64 -16.64 -8.48
C MET A 191 -9.38 -17.17 -9.16
N ASP A 192 -9.23 -16.84 -10.44
CA ASP A 192 -8.02 -17.18 -11.20
C ASP A 192 -6.83 -16.29 -10.81
N ILE A 193 -5.66 -16.93 -10.67
CA ILE A 193 -4.37 -16.24 -10.51
C ILE A 193 -3.83 -15.86 -11.89
N GLU A 194 -3.64 -14.56 -12.12
CA GLU A 194 -3.00 -14.03 -13.33
C GLU A 194 -1.49 -14.28 -13.30
N GLY A 195 -0.86 -14.13 -12.12
CA GLY A 195 0.56 -14.38 -11.95
C GLY A 195 1.09 -14.05 -10.57
N VAL A 196 2.32 -14.53 -10.29
CA VAL A 196 3.02 -14.32 -9.03
C VAL A 196 4.37 -13.65 -9.31
N ARG A 197 4.72 -12.64 -8.51
CA ARG A 197 5.96 -11.88 -8.64
C ARG A 197 6.62 -11.68 -7.28
N GLU A 198 7.94 -11.71 -7.24
CA GLU A 198 8.73 -11.42 -6.04
C GLU A 198 9.49 -10.11 -6.23
N TYR A 199 9.43 -9.25 -5.22
CA TYR A 199 10.06 -7.94 -5.23
C TYR A 199 11.03 -7.81 -4.06
N ARG A 200 12.28 -7.51 -4.38
CA ARG A 200 13.34 -7.23 -3.40
C ARG A 200 13.55 -5.73 -3.21
N ARG A 201 14.27 -5.36 -2.14
CA ARG A 201 14.66 -3.98 -1.84
C ARG A 201 15.06 -3.20 -3.09
N GLY A 202 14.57 -1.96 -3.18
CA GLY A 202 14.84 -1.03 -4.26
C GLY A 202 13.85 -1.13 -5.43
N LYS A 203 13.21 -2.29 -5.63
CA LYS A 203 12.21 -2.46 -6.69
C LYS A 203 10.97 -1.61 -6.44
N VAL A 204 10.39 -1.13 -7.54
CA VAL A 204 9.13 -0.40 -7.59
C VAL A 204 8.16 -1.19 -8.46
N ALA A 205 6.99 -1.52 -7.92
CA ALA A 205 5.89 -2.14 -8.63
C ALA A 205 4.75 -1.13 -8.81
N TYR A 206 3.90 -1.39 -9.80
CA TYR A 206 2.73 -0.57 -10.12
C TYR A 206 1.46 -1.43 -10.19
N MET A 207 0.36 -0.91 -9.64
CA MET A 207 -0.96 -1.52 -9.69
C MET A 207 -2.07 -0.45 -9.83
N CYS A 208 -3.13 -0.81 -10.53
CA CYS A 208 -4.42 -0.10 -10.57
C CYS A 208 -5.52 -1.12 -10.93
N ASP A 209 -6.79 -0.73 -10.80
CA ASP A 209 -7.91 -1.66 -11.00
C ASP A 209 -8.02 -2.21 -12.44
N ASP A 210 -7.51 -1.47 -13.43
CA ASP A 210 -7.42 -1.94 -14.83
C ASP A 210 -6.47 -3.13 -15.01
N LEU A 211 -5.56 -3.36 -14.05
CA LEU A 211 -4.61 -4.47 -14.03
C LEU A 211 -5.09 -5.66 -13.19
N GLY A 212 -6.31 -5.60 -12.65
CA GLY A 212 -6.90 -6.65 -11.82
C GLY A 212 -6.82 -6.36 -10.32
N LEU A 213 -6.71 -7.42 -9.53
CA LEU A 213 -6.63 -7.38 -8.07
C LEU A 213 -5.30 -7.97 -7.61
N HIS A 214 -4.88 -7.69 -6.37
CA HIS A 214 -3.70 -8.37 -5.83
C HIS A 214 -3.77 -8.68 -4.32
N SER A 215 -2.93 -9.61 -3.89
CA SER A 215 -2.53 -9.78 -2.50
C SER A 215 -1.02 -9.66 -2.38
N ILE A 216 -0.55 -9.13 -1.25
CA ILE A 216 0.86 -8.92 -0.95
C ILE A 216 1.22 -9.69 0.30
N ALA A 217 2.23 -10.55 0.20
CA ALA A 217 2.72 -11.38 1.30
C ALA A 217 4.16 -11.01 1.67
N ASN A 218 4.49 -11.10 2.95
CA ASN A 218 5.86 -11.24 3.41
C ASN A 218 6.20 -12.74 3.47
N PRO A 219 7.02 -13.27 2.53
CA PRO A 219 7.35 -14.69 2.49
C PRO A 219 8.31 -15.12 3.60
N SER A 220 8.99 -14.18 4.27
CA SER A 220 9.92 -14.53 5.34
C SER A 220 9.18 -15.00 6.59
N ALA A 221 9.61 -16.12 7.16
CA ALA A 221 9.06 -16.64 8.40
C ALA A 221 9.56 -15.89 9.66
N THR A 222 10.65 -15.13 9.55
CA THR A 222 11.32 -14.52 10.71
C THR A 222 11.55 -13.01 10.57
N GLU A 223 11.65 -12.49 9.36
CA GLU A 223 12.06 -11.11 9.10
C GLU A 223 10.88 -10.23 8.67
N TYR A 224 10.78 -9.04 9.25
CA TYR A 224 9.87 -8.01 8.76
C TYR A 224 10.33 -7.47 7.40
N ALA A 225 9.36 -7.26 6.51
CA ALA A 225 9.51 -6.53 5.26
C ALA A 225 8.83 -5.16 5.34
N ILE A 226 9.31 -4.20 4.55
CA ILE A 226 8.83 -2.82 4.58
C ILE A 226 8.69 -2.32 3.15
N SER A 227 7.55 -1.69 2.86
CA SER A 227 7.28 -1.06 1.56
C SER A 227 6.72 0.36 1.72
N LEU A 228 7.05 1.21 0.76
CA LEU A 228 6.52 2.56 0.63
C LEU A 228 5.48 2.57 -0.47
N HIS A 229 4.25 2.96 -0.14
CA HIS A 229 3.11 2.98 -1.04
C HIS A 229 2.67 4.41 -1.31
N LEU A 230 2.62 4.80 -2.58
CA LEU A 230 2.02 6.04 -3.04
C LEU A 230 0.68 5.73 -3.70
N TYR A 231 -0.42 6.28 -3.19
CA TYR A 231 -1.72 6.22 -3.86
C TYR A 231 -2.15 7.60 -4.33
N THR A 232 -2.61 7.69 -5.58
CA THR A 232 -3.11 8.95 -6.17
C THR A 232 -4.21 8.70 -7.21
N PRO A 233 -5.39 9.34 -7.08
CA PRO A 233 -5.90 10.00 -5.86
C PRO A 233 -5.98 9.04 -4.65
N PRO A 234 -6.11 9.51 -3.40
CA PRO A 234 -6.11 8.65 -2.21
C PRO A 234 -7.50 8.03 -1.94
N ASN A 235 -8.17 7.50 -2.96
CA ASN A 235 -9.59 7.13 -2.89
C ASN A 235 -9.87 6.09 -1.81
N ALA A 236 -9.00 5.10 -1.62
CA ALA A 236 -9.18 4.08 -0.58
C ALA A 236 -9.18 4.68 0.84
N ALA A 237 -8.45 5.77 1.08
CA ALA A 237 -8.45 6.48 2.36
C ALA A 237 -9.70 7.38 2.53
N MET A 238 -10.33 7.82 1.44
CA MET A 238 -11.52 8.67 1.48
C MET A 238 -12.83 7.87 1.47
N HIS A 239 -12.86 6.75 0.75
CA HIS A 239 -14.08 6.03 0.38
C HIS A 239 -14.05 4.54 0.72
N GLY A 240 -12.88 4.03 1.14
CA GLY A 240 -12.67 2.60 1.34
C GLY A 240 -12.33 1.88 0.05
N CYS A 241 -12.10 0.59 0.17
CA CYS A 241 -11.77 -0.31 -0.94
C CYS A 241 -12.62 -1.57 -0.84
N HIS A 242 -12.47 -2.49 -1.78
CA HIS A 242 -13.05 -3.82 -1.67
C HIS A 242 -11.99 -4.86 -1.37
N ILE A 243 -12.37 -5.83 -0.55
CA ILE A 243 -11.66 -7.10 -0.41
C ILE A 243 -12.46 -8.21 -1.08
N PHE A 244 -11.74 -9.22 -1.53
CA PHE A 244 -12.30 -10.37 -2.23
C PHE A 244 -11.90 -11.65 -1.51
N ASP A 245 -12.85 -12.57 -1.40
CA ASP A 245 -12.55 -13.95 -1.01
C ASP A 245 -12.09 -14.73 -2.24
N PRO A 246 -10.82 -15.18 -2.30
CA PRO A 246 -10.29 -15.88 -3.46
C PRO A 246 -11.00 -17.21 -3.74
N LEU A 247 -11.65 -17.83 -2.76
CA LEU A 247 -12.34 -19.12 -2.96
C LEU A 247 -13.72 -18.97 -3.59
N THR A 248 -14.33 -17.79 -3.48
CA THR A 248 -15.72 -17.57 -3.86
C THR A 248 -15.94 -16.37 -4.76
N GLY A 249 -14.92 -15.53 -4.97
CA GLY A 249 -15.04 -14.27 -5.70
C GLY A 249 -15.90 -13.22 -4.99
N VAL A 250 -16.39 -13.51 -3.77
CA VAL A 250 -17.28 -12.61 -3.03
C VAL A 250 -16.56 -11.32 -2.69
N LYS A 251 -17.13 -10.22 -3.16
CA LYS A 251 -16.63 -8.86 -2.95
C LYS A 251 -17.30 -8.23 -1.73
N THR A 252 -16.49 -7.71 -0.81
CA THR A 252 -16.96 -6.96 0.37
C THR A 252 -16.33 -5.58 0.39
N HIS A 253 -17.14 -4.53 0.54
CA HIS A 253 -16.63 -3.18 0.76
C HIS A 253 -16.11 -3.03 2.19
N VAL A 254 -14.95 -2.41 2.33
CA VAL A 254 -14.29 -2.12 3.61
C VAL A 254 -14.11 -0.61 3.70
N ALA A 255 -14.63 -0.03 4.78
CA ALA A 255 -14.45 1.39 5.06
C ALA A 255 -12.96 1.77 5.20
N PRO A 256 -12.59 3.06 5.03
CA PRO A 256 -11.24 3.51 5.29
C PRO A 256 -10.71 3.04 6.64
N GLY A 257 -9.59 2.33 6.63
CA GLY A 257 -8.93 1.87 7.84
C GLY A 257 -8.14 2.99 8.51
N ALA A 258 -8.05 2.95 9.84
CA ALA A 258 -7.17 3.84 10.60
C ALA A 258 -5.69 3.62 10.24
N TYR A 259 -4.90 4.69 10.35
CA TYR A 259 -3.44 4.60 10.31
C TYR A 259 -2.90 4.18 11.68
N ASP A 260 -1.89 3.30 11.69
CA ASP A 260 -1.20 2.87 12.90
C ASP A 260 -0.27 3.96 13.46
N SER A 261 0.17 4.87 12.60
CA SER A 261 0.88 6.09 12.99
C SER A 261 0.69 7.18 11.95
N VAL A 262 0.87 8.43 12.36
CA VAL A 262 0.82 9.61 11.49
C VAL A 262 2.10 10.41 11.66
N SER A 263 2.81 10.65 10.56
CA SER A 263 4.08 11.39 10.53
C SER A 263 5.14 10.82 11.48
N GLY A 264 5.09 9.51 11.72
CA GLY A 264 5.99 8.79 12.62
C GLY A 264 5.60 8.82 14.10
N ILE A 265 4.41 9.32 14.43
CA ILE A 265 3.85 9.35 15.79
C ILE A 265 2.73 8.32 15.87
N VAL A 266 2.86 7.37 16.81
CA VAL A 266 1.79 6.42 17.15
C VAL A 266 0.81 7.13 18.07
N ASP A 267 -0.49 7.06 17.76
CA ASP A 267 -1.51 7.54 18.69
C ASP A 267 -1.53 6.61 19.91
N PRO A 268 -1.25 7.12 21.14
CA PRO A 268 -1.25 6.29 22.34
C PRO A 268 -2.61 5.66 22.66
N SER A 269 -3.68 6.16 22.03
CA SER A 269 -5.06 5.69 22.22
C SER A 269 -5.53 4.70 21.15
N ALA A 270 -4.70 4.40 20.14
CA ALA A 270 -5.02 3.50 19.01
C ALA A 270 -4.68 2.03 19.26
#